data_AF-A0A0V0GTR2-F1
#
_entry.id   AF-A0A0V0GTR2-F1
#
_cell.length_a   1.000
_cell.length_b   1.000
_cell.length_c   1.000
_cell.angle_alpha   90.00
_cell.angle_beta   90.00
_cell.angle_gamma   90.00
#
_symmetry.space_group_name_H-M   'P 1'
#
loop_
_entity.id
_entity.type
_entity.pdbx_description
1 polymer ?
#
loop_
_entity_poly.entity_id
_entity_poly.type
_entity_poly.pdbx_seq_one_letter_code
_entity_poly.pdbx_strand_id
1 'polypeptide(L)'
;MVIDGGYIKFWKRGDLRWNKIILGLGTRSPRFARGHDLVYFNGYFYSVDCLGRIIVYDVAGPQYTRSHMVAQIPFDHRVFVGELYILESLGSLFVVSHKGVHQRYFRDGTTDFRVFQVDLASGKWTETRELGDRAFF
;
A
#
# COMPACT_ATOMS: atom_id res chain seq x y z
N MET A 1 -13.11 -0.25 6.25
CA MET A 1 -12.76 -0.16 4.82
C MET A 1 -12.68 -1.57 4.27
N VAL A 2 -13.05 -1.81 3.01
CA VAL A 2 -12.98 -3.12 2.37
C VAL A 2 -12.45 -2.96 0.94
N ILE A 3 -11.48 -3.80 0.56
CA ILE A 3 -10.99 -3.94 -0.81
C ILE A 3 -11.73 -5.12 -1.45
N ASP A 4 -12.31 -4.89 -2.61
CA ASP A 4 -13.05 -5.91 -3.37
C ASP A 4 -12.79 -5.65 -4.86
N GLY A 5 -12.55 -6.70 -5.65
CA GLY A 5 -11.79 -6.71 -6.91
C GLY A 5 -12.17 -5.63 -7.93
N GLY A 6 -11.63 -4.42 -7.76
CA GLY A 6 -11.83 -3.26 -8.63
C GLY A 6 -12.31 -1.98 -7.93
N TYR A 7 -12.56 -2.01 -6.61
CA TYR A 7 -12.96 -0.82 -5.87
C TYR A 7 -12.54 -0.85 -4.40
N ILE A 8 -12.37 0.34 -3.84
CA ILE A 8 -12.25 0.55 -2.39
C ILE A 8 -13.62 1.00 -1.89
N LYS A 9 -14.18 0.24 -0.95
CA LYS A 9 -15.37 0.64 -0.19
C LYS A 9 -14.95 1.18 1.16
N PHE A 10 -15.38 2.40 1.48
CA PHE A 10 -15.06 3.04 2.75
C PHE A 10 -16.29 3.73 3.35
N TRP A 11 -16.23 3.95 4.66
CA TRP A 11 -17.25 4.65 5.42
C TRP A 11 -16.56 5.53 6.43
N LYS A 12 -17.01 6.77 6.55
CA LYS A 12 -16.56 7.76 7.53
C LYS A 12 -17.73 8.13 8.43
N ARG A 13 -17.42 8.60 9.64
CA ARG A 13 -18.44 9.08 10.57
C ARG A 13 -19.23 10.23 9.91
N GLY A 14 -20.55 10.07 9.84
CA GLY A 14 -21.45 11.01 9.18
C GLY A 14 -21.89 10.58 7.76
N ASP A 15 -21.26 9.56 7.18
CA ASP A 15 -21.72 9.00 5.91
C ASP A 15 -23.01 8.21 6.10
N LEU A 16 -24.04 8.50 5.29
CA LEU A 16 -25.31 7.75 5.29
C LEU A 16 -25.21 6.40 4.54
N ARG A 17 -24.15 6.19 3.75
CA ARG A 17 -23.92 4.99 2.94
C ARG A 17 -22.43 4.75 2.74
N TRP A 18 -22.06 3.52 2.41
CA TRP A 18 -20.69 3.22 1.96
C TRP A 18 -20.34 4.02 0.70
N ASN A 19 -19.19 4.68 0.73
CA ASN A 19 -18.60 5.36 -0.40
C ASN A 19 -17.74 4.38 -1.21
N LYS A 20 -17.55 4.68 -2.49
CA LYS A 20 -16.84 3.81 -3.43
C LYS A 20 -15.85 4.61 -4.28
N ILE A 21 -14.60 4.14 -4.31
CA ILE A 21 -13.55 4.61 -5.23
C ILE A 21 -13.40 3.54 -6.32
N ILE A 22 -13.44 3.96 -7.58
CA ILE A 22 -13.19 3.06 -8.71
C ILE A 22 -11.69 3.01 -8.97
N LEU A 23 -11.10 1.82 -8.91
CA LEU A 23 -9.69 1.62 -9.27
C LEU A 23 -9.61 1.47 -10.81
N GLY A 24 -9.09 2.49 -11.50
CA GLY A 24 -9.15 2.64 -12.97
C GLY A 24 -8.68 1.43 -13.80
N LEU A 25 -9.23 1.34 -15.03
CA LEU A 25 -9.29 0.21 -15.99
C LEU A 25 -7.98 -0.50 -16.45
N GLY A 26 -6.83 -0.28 -15.81
CA GLY A 26 -5.63 -1.13 -15.97
C GLY A 26 -5.59 -2.33 -15.01
N THR A 27 -6.60 -2.43 -14.14
CA THR A 27 -6.67 -3.27 -12.92
C THR A 27 -7.25 -4.67 -13.13
N ARG A 28 -7.58 -5.07 -14.38
CA ARG A 28 -8.04 -6.43 -14.70
C ARG A 28 -6.93 -7.48 -14.81
N SER A 29 -5.67 -7.13 -14.51
CA SER A 29 -4.63 -8.17 -14.44
C SER A 29 -4.78 -8.93 -13.11
N PRO A 30 -4.85 -10.27 -13.12
CA PRO A 30 -4.81 -11.09 -11.88
C PRO A 30 -3.54 -10.88 -11.04
N ARG A 31 -2.53 -10.15 -11.55
CA ARG A 31 -1.36 -9.69 -10.78
C ARG A 31 -1.68 -8.52 -9.83
N PHE A 32 -2.71 -7.73 -10.10
CA PHE A 32 -3.20 -6.64 -9.23
C PHE A 32 -4.23 -7.13 -8.19
N ALA A 33 -4.58 -8.42 -8.17
CA ALA A 33 -5.41 -8.99 -7.13
C ALA A 33 -4.59 -9.50 -5.93
N ARG A 34 -3.25 -9.46 -6.02
CA ARG A 34 -2.33 -9.92 -4.98
C ARG A 34 -1.41 -8.76 -4.57
N GLY A 35 -1.23 -8.54 -3.27
CA GLY A 35 -0.24 -7.61 -2.74
C GLY A 35 -0.64 -6.13 -2.81
N HIS A 36 -1.93 -5.83 -2.63
CA HIS A 36 -2.37 -4.46 -2.33
C HIS A 36 -2.72 -4.37 -0.86
N ASP A 37 -2.00 -3.49 -0.18
CA ASP A 37 -2.37 -3.00 1.14
C ASP A 37 -2.72 -1.51 1.05
N LEU A 38 -3.49 -1.02 2.02
CA LEU A 38 -4.07 0.31 2.00
C LEU A 38 -4.17 0.88 3.40
N VAL A 39 -3.74 2.12 3.56
CA VAL A 39 -3.85 2.87 4.83
C VAL A 39 -4.55 4.20 4.64
N TYR A 40 -5.33 4.60 5.64
CA TYR A 40 -5.86 5.96 5.73
C TYR A 40 -4.91 6.82 6.56
N PHE A 41 -4.39 7.89 5.97
CA PHE A 41 -3.46 8.79 6.64
C PHE A 41 -3.68 10.21 6.15
N ASN A 42 -3.62 11.17 7.08
CA ASN A 42 -3.67 12.62 6.78
C ASN A 42 -4.79 13.05 5.81
N GLY A 43 -5.98 12.45 5.92
CA GLY A 43 -7.12 12.79 5.05
C GLY A 43 -7.25 11.96 3.77
N TYR A 44 -6.26 11.17 3.40
CA TYR A 44 -6.19 10.43 2.15
C TYR A 44 -6.08 8.93 2.38
N PHE A 45 -6.44 8.14 1.37
CA PHE A 45 -6.04 6.74 1.30
C PHE A 45 -4.77 6.60 0.48
N TYR A 46 -3.85 5.76 0.93
CA TYR A 46 -2.63 5.40 0.23
C TYR A 46 -2.58 3.88 0.03
N SER A 47 -2.47 3.43 -1.21
CA SER A 47 -2.18 2.02 -1.50
C SER A 47 -0.74 1.84 -1.92
N VAL A 48 -0.18 0.67 -1.64
CA VAL A 48 1.02 0.16 -2.30
C VAL A 48 0.61 -0.98 -3.22
N ASP A 49 1.19 -1.03 -4.42
CA ASP A 49 1.01 -2.15 -5.34
C ASP A 49 2.24 -3.06 -5.40
N CYS A 50 2.11 -4.22 -6.06
CA CYS A 50 3.19 -5.19 -6.19
C CYS A 50 4.43 -4.70 -6.95
N LEU A 51 4.40 -3.50 -7.55
CA LEU A 51 5.55 -2.86 -8.17
C LEU A 51 6.21 -1.81 -7.24
N GLY A 52 5.74 -1.70 -5.99
CA GLY A 52 6.22 -0.71 -5.03
C GLY A 52 5.83 0.71 -5.36
N ARG A 53 4.73 0.91 -6.12
CA ARG A 53 4.17 2.24 -6.38
C ARG A 53 3.17 2.60 -5.30
N ILE A 54 3.28 3.81 -4.76
CA ILE A 54 2.30 4.36 -3.84
C ILE A 54 1.34 5.25 -4.60
N ILE A 55 0.05 4.89 -4.54
CA ILE A 55 -1.04 5.64 -5.16
C ILE A 55 -1.86 6.30 -4.06
N VAL A 56 -2.08 7.61 -4.17
CA VAL A 56 -2.98 8.36 -3.29
C VAL A 56 -4.38 8.43 -3.91
N TYR A 57 -5.40 8.35 -3.07
CA TYR A 57 -6.80 8.56 -3.45
C TYR A 57 -7.39 9.72 -2.66
N ASP A 58 -7.86 10.74 -3.38
CA ASP A 58 -8.62 11.83 -2.81
C ASP A 58 -10.06 11.37 -2.52
N VAL A 59 -10.43 11.40 -1.24
CA VAL A 59 -11.75 11.01 -0.73
C VAL A 59 -12.57 12.17 -0.15
N ALA A 60 -12.08 13.39 -0.32
CA ALA A 60 -12.80 14.61 0.02
C ALA A 60 -13.41 15.26 -1.24
N GLY A 61 -12.85 15.01 -2.42
CA GLY A 61 -13.33 15.55 -3.69
C GLY A 61 -14.70 14.99 -4.14
N PRO A 62 -15.49 15.78 -4.88
CA PRO A 62 -16.82 15.38 -5.37
C PRO A 62 -16.79 14.27 -6.42
N GLN A 63 -15.61 13.98 -6.96
CA GLN A 63 -15.36 12.86 -7.87
C GLN A 63 -14.26 12.00 -7.24
N TYR A 64 -14.65 10.91 -6.59
CA TYR A 64 -13.82 9.87 -5.95
C TYR A 64 -12.93 9.10 -6.95
N THR A 65 -12.41 9.79 -7.96
CA THR A 65 -11.79 9.25 -9.17
C THR A 65 -10.38 9.79 -9.37
N ARG A 66 -9.96 10.80 -8.59
CA ARG A 66 -8.59 11.33 -8.67
C ARG A 66 -7.68 10.44 -7.84
N SER A 67 -6.93 9.61 -8.55
CA SER A 67 -5.77 8.90 -8.01
C SER A 67 -4.55 9.25 -8.82
N HIS A 68 -3.41 9.39 -8.15
CA HIS A 68 -2.13 9.59 -8.80
C HIS A 68 -1.02 8.94 -7.97
N MET A 69 0.08 8.62 -8.65
CA MET A 69 1.26 8.09 -7.99
C MET A 69 2.00 9.21 -7.27
N VAL A 70 2.37 8.98 -6.01
CA VAL A 70 3.09 9.96 -5.17
C VAL A 70 4.51 9.53 -4.84
N ALA A 71 4.79 8.23 -4.90
CA ALA A 71 6.13 7.70 -4.74
C ALA A 71 6.25 6.35 -5.44
N GLN A 72 7.47 5.99 -5.81
CA GLN A 72 7.82 4.66 -6.30
C GLN A 72 9.12 4.23 -5.66
N ILE A 73 9.20 2.98 -5.25
CA ILE A 73 10.43 2.42 -4.68
C ILE A 73 11.58 2.55 -5.69
N PRO A 74 12.75 3.11 -5.31
CA PRO A 74 13.83 3.40 -6.24
C PRO A 74 14.74 2.20 -6.56
N PHE A 75 14.41 1.00 -6.05
CA PHE A 75 15.25 -0.19 -6.15
C PHE A 75 14.64 -1.24 -7.06
N ASP A 76 15.45 -2.21 -7.52
CA ASP A 76 15.02 -3.25 -8.44
C ASP A 76 13.80 -4.02 -7.89
N HIS A 77 12.67 -3.87 -8.58
CA HIS A 77 11.39 -4.53 -8.33
C HIS A 77 11.53 -6.07 -8.28
N ARG A 78 12.57 -6.64 -8.91
CA ARG A 78 12.87 -8.08 -8.87
C ARG A 78 13.42 -8.55 -7.52
N VAL A 79 13.87 -7.65 -6.65
CA VAL A 79 14.33 -7.98 -5.29
C VAL A 79 13.14 -8.19 -4.35
N PHE A 80 12.02 -7.51 -4.64
CA PHE A 80 10.78 -7.53 -3.85
C PHE A 80 9.81 -8.60 -4.36
N VAL A 81 10.28 -9.85 -4.39
CA VAL A 81 9.42 -11.01 -4.62
C VAL A 81 8.70 -11.31 -3.30
N GLY A 82 7.62 -10.57 -3.02
CA GLY A 82 6.99 -10.59 -1.69
C GLY A 82 5.69 -9.81 -1.60
N GLU A 83 5.02 -9.91 -0.46
CA GLU A 83 3.88 -9.06 -0.11
C GLU A 83 4.40 -7.69 0.35
N LEU A 84 3.69 -6.62 -0.01
CA LEU A 84 3.99 -5.26 0.42
C LEU A 84 2.84 -4.78 1.28
N TYR A 85 3.17 -4.29 2.47
CA TYR A 85 2.23 -3.69 3.42
C TYR A 85 2.53 -2.20 3.54
N ILE A 86 1.50 -1.39 3.76
CA ILE A 86 1.63 0.06 3.94
C ILE A 86 0.90 0.46 5.21
N LEU A 87 1.57 1.22 6.07
CA LEU A 87 1.00 1.63 7.33
C LEU A 87 1.47 3.01 7.76
N GLU A 88 0.72 3.60 8.68
CA GLU A 88 1.06 4.84 9.36
C GLU A 88 1.58 4.52 10.75
N SER A 89 2.65 5.20 11.18
CA SER A 89 3.15 5.12 12.54
C SER A 89 3.82 6.43 12.96
N LEU A 90 3.36 7.00 14.08
CA LEU A 90 3.90 8.24 14.67
C LEU A 90 3.95 9.43 13.68
N GLY A 91 2.93 9.56 12.83
CA GLY A 91 2.80 10.62 11.84
C GLY A 91 3.65 10.41 10.59
N SER A 92 4.20 9.21 10.39
CA SER A 92 5.01 8.86 9.22
C SER A 92 4.45 7.64 8.49
N LEU A 93 4.64 7.61 7.18
CA LEU A 93 4.22 6.49 6.34
C LEU A 93 5.36 5.50 6.15
N PHE A 94 5.06 4.21 6.31
CA PHE A 94 6.00 3.12 6.14
C PHE A 94 5.46 2.10 5.15
N VAL A 95 6.38 1.47 4.43
CA VAL A 95 6.12 0.27 3.63
C VAL A 95 7.00 -0.86 4.12
N VAL A 96 6.39 -2.01 4.37
CA VAL A 96 7.06 -3.23 4.78
C VAL A 96 7.02 -4.21 3.62
N SER A 97 8.18 -4.68 3.20
CA SER A 97 8.30 -5.80 2.29
C SER A 97 8.47 -7.09 3.07
N HIS A 98 7.59 -8.05 2.81
CA HIS A 98 7.65 -9.40 3.34
C HIS A 98 8.08 -10.35 2.23
N LYS A 99 9.31 -10.87 2.33
CA LYS A 99 9.88 -11.75 1.33
C LYS A 99 9.71 -13.22 1.74
N GLY A 100 8.93 -13.96 0.96
CA GLY A 100 8.72 -15.40 1.15
C GLY A 100 9.60 -16.26 0.23
N VAL A 101 9.82 -17.52 0.62
CA VAL A 101 10.34 -18.56 -0.29
C VAL A 101 9.18 -19.10 -1.12
N HIS A 102 9.26 -18.98 -2.45
CA HIS A 102 8.36 -19.70 -3.35
C HIS A 102 9.03 -20.99 -3.84
N GLN A 103 9.14 -22.00 -2.98
CA GLN A 103 9.53 -23.35 -3.41
C GLN A 103 8.28 -24.10 -3.87
N ARG A 104 8.38 -24.77 -5.03
CA ARG A 104 7.28 -25.39 -5.79
C ARG A 104 6.34 -26.32 -5.01
N TYR A 105 6.66 -26.69 -3.78
CA TYR A 105 5.92 -27.70 -3.00
C TYR A 105 5.63 -27.33 -1.53
N PHE A 106 6.17 -26.22 -1.01
CA PHE A 106 5.85 -25.72 0.34
C PHE A 106 5.80 -24.20 0.33
N ARG A 107 4.73 -23.61 0.87
CA ARG A 107 4.46 -22.18 0.78
C ARG A 107 4.83 -21.41 2.06
N ASP A 108 5.68 -21.96 2.91
CA ASP A 108 5.67 -21.59 4.33
C ASP A 108 7.06 -21.22 4.87
N GLY A 109 7.75 -20.27 4.23
CA GLY A 109 8.99 -19.72 4.75
C GLY A 109 9.09 -18.22 4.52
N THR A 110 9.14 -17.44 5.60
CA THR A 110 9.55 -16.04 5.55
C THR A 110 11.08 -15.98 5.55
N THR A 111 11.66 -15.25 4.60
CA THR A 111 13.12 -15.08 4.52
C THR A 111 13.58 -13.78 5.13
N ASP A 112 12.82 -12.70 4.94
CA ASP A 112 13.25 -11.36 5.35
C ASP A 112 12.06 -10.40 5.41
N PHE A 113 12.22 -9.38 6.25
CA PHE A 113 11.39 -8.19 6.24
C PHE A 113 12.26 -6.96 6.03
N ARG A 114 11.88 -6.12 5.06
CA ARG A 114 12.53 -4.83 4.82
C ARG A 114 11.55 -3.71 5.06
N VAL A 115 11.96 -2.73 5.85
CA VAL A 115 11.11 -1.60 6.24
C VAL A 115 11.63 -0.34 5.59
N PHE A 116 10.72 0.42 4.98
CA PHE A 116 11.03 1.68 4.34
C PHE A 116 10.13 2.78 4.89
N GLN A 117 10.73 3.87 5.37
CA GLN A 117 10.02 5.11 5.60
C GLN A 117 9.90 5.87 4.28
N VAL A 118 8.73 6.45 4.03
CA VAL A 118 8.43 7.19 2.80
C VAL A 118 8.17 8.66 3.12
N ASP A 119 9.01 9.54 2.57
CA ASP A 119 8.74 10.97 2.51
C ASP A 119 7.86 11.24 1.27
N LEU A 120 6.58 11.51 1.51
CA LEU A 120 5.61 11.79 0.45
C LEU A 120 5.85 13.13 -0.25
N ALA A 121 6.48 14.10 0.41
CA ALA A 121 6.74 15.42 -0.18
C ALA A 121 7.86 15.36 -1.21
N SER A 122 8.91 14.59 -0.92
CA SER A 122 10.04 14.41 -1.83
C SER A 122 9.96 13.12 -2.68
N GLY A 123 9.01 12.22 -2.38
CA GLY A 123 8.92 10.88 -2.96
C GLY A 123 10.09 9.95 -2.55
N LYS A 124 10.84 10.29 -1.49
CA LYS A 124 12.07 9.57 -1.11
C LYS A 124 11.74 8.38 -0.21
N TRP A 125 12.45 7.27 -0.44
CA TRP A 125 12.40 6.06 0.37
C TRP A 125 13.68 5.91 1.17
N THR A 126 13.55 5.67 2.47
CA THR A 126 14.69 5.42 3.36
C THR A 126 14.47 4.07 4.04
N GLU A 127 15.35 3.10 3.76
CA GLU A 127 15.32 1.82 4.46
C GLU A 127 15.77 2.01 5.91
N THR A 128 15.08 1.37 6.85
CA THR A 128 15.46 1.35 8.25
C THR A 128 15.44 -0.08 8.79
N ARG A 129 16.37 -0.35 9.72
CA ARG A 129 16.36 -1.56 10.55
C ARG A 129 15.98 -1.24 12.01
N GLU A 130 15.82 0.04 12.32
CA GLU A 130 15.48 0.53 13.64
C GLU A 130 14.02 0.98 13.65
N LEU A 131 13.21 0.30 14.46
CA LEU A 131 11.80 0.66 14.66
C LEU A 131 11.62 1.67 15.80
N GLY A 132 12.56 1.70 16.76
CA GLY A 132 12.42 2.47 17.99
C GLY A 132 11.19 1.98 18.78
N ASP A 133 10.34 2.90 19.21
CA ASP A 133 9.12 2.61 19.97
C ASP A 133 7.92 2.18 19.09
N ARG A 134 8.18 1.78 17.84
CA ARG A 134 7.14 1.38 16.89
C ARG A 134 6.95 -0.12 16.87
N ALA A 135 5.70 -0.55 16.78
CA ALA A 135 5.33 -1.93 16.46
C ALA A 135 4.47 -1.93 15.20
N PHE A 136 4.81 -2.81 14.25
CA PHE A 136 4.04 -3.05 13.03
C PHE A 136 3.35 -4.41 13.15
N PHE A 137 2.12 -4.53 12.66
CA PHE A 137 1.25 -5.69 12.82
C PHE A 137 0.65 -6.12 11.49
#